data_AF-A0A8J8G2D4-F1
#
_entry.id   AF-A0A8J8G2D4-F1
#
_cell.length_a   1.000
_cell.length_b   1.000
_cell.length_c   1.000
_cell.angle_alpha   90.00
_cell.angle_beta   90.00
_cell.angle_gamma   90.00
#
_symmetry.space_group_name_H-M   'P 1'
#
loop_
_entity.id
_entity.type
_entity.pdbx_description
1 polymer ?
#
loop_
_entity_poly.entity_id
_entity_poly.type
_entity_poly.pdbx_seq_one_letter_code
_entity_poly.pdbx_strand_id
1 'polypeptide(L)' 'MSYEEQITSIRMNKDEFFKSSKHSPLTPQQRDIFHNLDYYEPNKEFKFIVELKLFKQHVKVNIVTSKGNVQEYIKHGM' A
#
# COMPACT_ATOMS: atom_id res chain seq x y z
N MET A 1 3.38 9.11 19.58
CA MET A 1 2.53 8.16 18.84
C MET A 1 3.12 6.77 18.95
N SER A 2 2.35 5.82 19.49
CA SER A 2 2.69 4.40 19.57
C SER A 2 2.72 3.75 18.18
N TYR A 3 3.26 2.52 18.08
CA TYR A 3 3.27 1.77 16.83
C TYR A 3 1.85 1.48 16.32
N GLU A 4 0.95 1.10 17.22
CA GLU A 4 -0.46 0.82 16.90
C GLU A 4 -1.17 2.07 16.40
N GLU A 5 -0.97 3.22 17.04
CA GLU A 5 -1.55 4.49 16.59
C GLU A 5 -1.09 4.88 15.17
N GLN A 6 0.17 4.66 14.85
CA GLN A 6 0.72 4.92 13.51
C GLN A 6 0.08 4.00 12.46
N ILE A 7 -0.02 2.71 12.76
CA ILE A 7 -0.64 1.72 11.87
C ILE A 7 -2.13 2.06 11.66
N THR A 8 -2.87 2.36 12.73
CA THR A 8 -4.28 2.76 12.65
C THR A 8 -4.47 4.00 11.79
N SER A 9 -3.64 5.04 11.95
CA SER A 9 -3.70 6.24 11.12
C SER A 9 -3.48 5.95 9.63
N ILE A 10 -2.49 5.10 9.30
CA ILE A 10 -2.24 4.67 7.91
C ILE A 10 -3.44 3.91 7.33
N ARG A 11 -4.05 3.02 8.12
CA ARG A 11 -5.24 2.24 7.71
C ARG A 11 -6.44 3.15 7.45
N MET A 12 -6.73 4.08 8.34
CA MET A 12 -7.82 5.05 8.16
C MET A 12 -7.64 5.87 6.87
N ASN A 13 -6.43 6.37 6.61
CA ASN A 13 -6.15 7.10 5.37
C ASN A 13 -6.32 6.22 4.12
N LYS A 14 -5.98 4.93 4.24
CA LYS A 14 -6.11 3.97 3.14
C LYS A 14 -7.57 3.62 2.86
N ASP A 15 -8.38 3.40 3.89
CA ASP A 15 -9.81 3.16 3.76
C ASP A 15 -10.51 4.38 3.14
N GLU A 16 -10.16 5.58 3.61
CA GLU A 16 -10.70 6.82 3.03
C GLU A 16 -10.34 6.96 1.55
N PHE A 17 -9.10 6.63 1.15
CA PHE A 17 -8.72 6.61 -0.25
C PHE A 17 -9.60 5.65 -1.08
N PHE A 18 -9.87 4.45 -0.58
CA PHE A 18 -10.73 3.48 -1.28
C PHE A 18 -12.18 3.96 -1.35
N LYS A 19 -12.67 4.62 -0.30
CA LYS A 19 -14.05 5.06 -0.19
C LYS A 19 -14.37 6.34 -0.97
N SER A 20 -13.48 7.34 -0.97
CA SER A 20 -13.80 8.68 -1.47
C SER A 20 -13.01 9.12 -2.71
N SER A 21 -11.80 8.60 -2.93
CA SER A 21 -10.90 9.09 -3.98
C SER A 21 -11.43 8.83 -5.39
N LYS A 22 -11.28 9.82 -6.28
CA LYS A 22 -11.47 9.66 -7.74
C LYS A 22 -10.50 8.65 -8.37
N HIS A 23 -9.43 8.31 -7.67
CA HIS A 23 -8.44 7.31 -8.10
C HIS A 23 -8.59 5.99 -7.36
N SER A 24 -9.66 5.82 -6.58
CA SER A 24 -10.01 4.53 -6.00
C SER A 24 -10.08 3.44 -7.08
N PRO A 25 -9.58 2.23 -6.81
CA PRO A 25 -9.75 1.10 -7.71
C PRO A 25 -11.17 0.50 -7.64
N LEU A 26 -12.00 0.90 -6.67
CA LEU A 26 -13.36 0.39 -6.51
C LEU A 26 -14.32 1.04 -7.53
N THR A 27 -15.25 0.24 -8.05
CA THR A 27 -16.37 0.77 -8.84
C THR A 27 -17.30 1.62 -7.97
N PRO A 28 -18.14 2.49 -8.56
CA PRO A 28 -19.13 3.25 -7.78
C PRO A 28 -20.00 2.34 -6.90
N GLN A 29 -20.49 1.22 -7.43
CA GLN A 29 -21.31 0.27 -6.68
C GLN A 29 -20.55 -0.39 -5.53
N GLN A 30 -19.26 -0.69 -5.72
CA GLN A 30 -18.42 -1.23 -4.65
C GLN A 30 -18.16 -0.19 -3.56
N ARG A 31 -17.99 1.08 -3.91
CA ARG A 31 -17.79 2.17 -2.94
C ARG A 31 -19.02 2.40 -2.07
N ASP A 32 -20.21 2.23 -2.63
CA ASP A 32 -21.47 2.40 -1.88
C ASP A 32 -21.61 1.40 -0.73
N ILE A 33 -21.05 0.20 -0.90
CA ILE A 33 -21.06 -0.86 0.13
C ILE A 33 -19.72 -1.01 0.87
N PHE A 34 -18.74 -0.15 0.59
CA PHE A 34 -17.40 -0.26 1.16
C PHE A 34 -17.34 0.36 2.56
N HIS A 35 -16.92 -0.46 3.54
CA HIS A 35 -16.73 -0.03 4.93
C HIS A 35 -15.26 0.18 5.27
N ASN A 36 -14.42 -0.81 5.03
CA ASN A 36 -12.98 -0.81 5.29
C ASN A 36 -12.31 -1.98 4.56
N LEU A 37 -10.98 -1.95 4.45
CA LEU A 37 -10.21 -3.12 4.04
C LEU A 37 -10.04 -4.11 5.20
N ASP A 38 -9.78 -5.37 4.86
CA ASP A 38 -9.44 -6.40 5.83
C ASP A 38 -7.96 -6.28 6.22
N TYR A 39 -7.71 -5.95 7.49
CA TYR A 39 -6.36 -5.77 8.04
C TYR A 39 -6.01 -6.89 9.02
N TYR A 40 -4.76 -7.33 9.00
CA TYR A 40 -4.19 -8.12 10.10
C TYR A 40 -4.01 -7.28 11.36
N GLU A 41 -3.98 -7.91 12.53
CA GLU A 41 -3.67 -7.20 13.77
C GLU A 41 -2.25 -6.62 13.76
N PRO A 42 -2.01 -5.44 14.37
CA PRO A 42 -0.68 -4.89 14.50
C PRO A 42 0.22 -5.86 15.29
N ASN A 43 1.24 -6.41 14.64
CA ASN A 43 2.20 -7.31 15.28
C ASN A 43 3.65 -6.80 15.03
N LYS A 44 4.34 -6.46 16.12
CA LYS A 44 5.72 -5.96 16.11
C LYS A 44 6.74 -7.03 15.74
N GLU A 45 6.40 -8.32 15.84
CA GLU A 45 7.26 -9.42 15.39
C GLU A 45 7.54 -9.36 13.88
N PHE A 46 6.63 -8.74 13.11
CA PHE A 46 6.82 -8.48 11.67
C PHE A 46 7.45 -7.11 11.38
N LYS A 47 7.88 -6.36 12.41
CA LYS A 47 8.56 -5.08 12.26
C LYS A 47 10.08 -5.26 12.35
N PHE A 48 10.71 -5.41 11.19
CA PHE A 48 12.16 -5.59 11.10
C PHE A 48 12.87 -4.25 10.84
N ILE A 49 14.09 -4.13 11.35
CA ILE A 49 15.06 -3.12 10.89
C ILE A 49 15.96 -3.84 9.89
N VAL A 50 15.95 -3.37 8.64
CA VAL A 50 16.73 -3.96 7.55
C VAL A 50 17.72 -2.93 6.99
N GLU A 51 18.90 -3.40 6.60
CA GLU A 51 19.90 -2.59 5.91
C GLU A 51 19.50 -2.48 4.43
N LEU A 52 19.37 -1.25 3.91
CA LEU A 52 19.10 -1.02 2.49
C LEU A 52 20.41 -1.02 1.69
N LYS A 53 20.54 -1.96 0.76
CA LYS A 53 21.65 -2.06 -0.19
C LYS A 53 21.21 -1.60 -1.57
N LEU A 54 21.70 -0.44 -1.98
CA LEU A 54 21.42 0.12 -3.30
C LEU A 54 22.11 -0.69 -4.40
N PHE A 55 21.39 -0.92 -5.50
CA PHE A 55 21.99 -1.55 -6.68
C PHE A 55 22.80 -0.53 -7.48
N LYS A 56 24.01 -0.92 -7.88
CA LYS A 56 24.87 -0.10 -8.74
C LYS A 56 24.25 0.14 -10.13
N GLN A 57 23.47 -0.83 -10.61
CA GLN A 57 22.73 -0.74 -11.86
C GLN A 57 21.24 -0.91 -11.59
N HIS A 58 20.47 0.08 -12.03
CA HIS A 58 19.02 0.10 -11.89
C HIS A 58 18.38 -0.71 -13.01
N VAL A 59 17.60 -1.72 -12.64
CA VAL A 59 16.82 -2.53 -13.57
C VAL A 59 15.37 -2.08 -13.54
N LYS A 60 14.76 -1.96 -14.71
CA LYS A 60 13.34 -1.67 -14.88
C LYS A 60 12.53 -2.94 -14.70
N VAL A 61 11.44 -2.85 -13.93
CA VAL A 61 10.51 -3.96 -13.68
C VAL A 61 9.08 -3.51 -13.95
N ASN A 62 8.31 -4.38 -14.58
CA ASN A 62 6.91 -4.14 -14.90
C ASN A 62 6.02 -4.68 -13.78
N ILE A 63 5.17 -3.83 -13.22
CA ILE A 63 4.22 -4.18 -12.15
C ILE A 63 2.81 -3.87 -12.63
N VAL A 64 1.90 -4.83 -12.49
CA VAL A 64 0.46 -4.62 -12.75
C VAL A 64 -0.12 -3.80 -11.61
N THR A 65 -0.78 -2.69 -11.92
CA THR A 65 -1.41 -1.83 -10.91
C THR A 65 -2.83 -2.30 -10.59
N SER A 66 -3.43 -1.71 -9.54
CA SER A 66 -4.83 -1.96 -9.17
C SER A 66 -5.86 -1.55 -10.23
N LYS A 67 -5.46 -0.79 -11.26
CA LYS A 67 -6.31 -0.46 -12.42
C LYS A 67 -6.10 -1.43 -13.61
N GLY A 68 -5.31 -2.48 -13.43
CA GLY A 68 -5.04 -3.51 -14.44
C GLY A 68 -4.04 -3.10 -15.52
N ASN A 69 -3.56 -1.86 -15.53
CA ASN A 69 -2.48 -1.44 -16.43
C ASN A 69 -1.11 -1.86 -15.89
N VAL A 70 -0.13 -1.99 -16.78
CA VAL A 70 1.27 -2.22 -16.42
C VAL A 70 1.97 -0.87 -16.21
N GLN A 71 2.71 -0.75 -15.11
CA GLN A 71 3.57 0.38 -14.83
C GLN A 71 5.02 -0.09 -14.65
N GLU A 72 5.94 0.63 -15.26
CA GLU A 72 7.37 0.40 -15.12
C GLU A 72 7.90 1.08 -13.85
N TYR A 73 8.66 0.35 -13.05
CA TYR A 73 9.33 0.83 -11.84
C TYR A 73 10.82 0.53 -11.90
N ILE A 74 11.59 1.28 -11.13
CA ILE A 74 13.03 1.06 -10.97
C ILE A 74 13.28 0.22 -9.71
N LYS A 75 13.99 -0.90 -9.88
CA LYS A 75 14.49 -1.69 -8.75
C LYS A 75 15.65 -0.94 -8.08
N HIS A 76 15.38 -0.26 -6.96
CA HIS A 76 16.35 0.62 -6.29
C HIS A 76 17.36 -0.08 -5.38
N GLY A 77 16.97 -1.18 -4.74
CA GLY A 77 17.83 -1.89 -3.81
C GLY A 77 17.14 -3.11 -3.22
N MET A 78 17.79 -3.72 -2.23
CA MET A 78 17.27 -4.80 -1.40
C MET A 78 17.63 -4.59 0.07
#